data_AF-A0A257B8V0-F1
#
_entry.id   AF-A0A257B8V0-F1
#
_cell.length_a   1.000
_cell.length_b   1.000
_cell.length_c   1.000
_cell.angle_alpha   90.00
_cell.angle_beta   90.00
_cell.angle_gamma   90.00
#
_symmetry.space_group_name_H-M   'P 1'
#
loop_
_entity.id
_entity.type
_entity.pdbx_description
1 polymer ?
#
loop_
_entity_poly.entity_id
_entity_poly.type
_entity_poly.pdbx_seq_one_letter_code
_entity_poly.pdbx_strand_id
1 'polypeptide(L)'
;MDAASKALAEASPRSFEEFFPLYLAMHSHPMTRIFHFIGTALQLPIIIACFLSGWWWGLLAIPFVSYGLAWFSHFVFERNRPATWTSPWYSLLGDYKMVGLMLRGQLWR
;
A
#
# COMPACT_ATOMS: atom_id res chain seq x y z
N MET A 1 10.36 -3.03 16.66
CA MET A 1 9.46 -2.24 15.78
C MET A 1 10.14 -0.91 15.59
N ASP A 2 10.14 -0.38 14.37
CA ASP A 2 10.54 1.01 14.12
C ASP A 2 9.53 1.97 14.77
N ALA A 3 9.91 3.25 14.86
CA ALA A 3 9.11 4.27 15.55
C ALA A 3 7.73 4.49 14.93
N ALA A 4 7.61 4.45 13.60
CA ALA A 4 6.36 4.71 12.90
C ALA A 4 5.36 3.56 13.11
N SER A 5 5.82 2.32 12.99
CA SER A 5 4.98 1.14 13.30
C SER A 5 4.54 1.10 14.75
N LYS A 6 5.41 1.53 15.67
CA LYS A 6 5.09 1.61 17.10
C LYS A 6 4.04 2.69 17.36
N ALA A 7 4.18 3.87 16.75
CA ALA A 7 3.20 4.95 16.87
C ALA A 7 1.81 4.52 16.39
N LEU A 8 1.70 3.81 15.26
CA LEU A 8 0.42 3.29 14.78
C LEU A 8 -0.20 2.28 15.77
N ALA A 9 0.61 1.36 16.31
CA ALA A 9 0.13 0.35 17.26
C ALA A 9 -0.33 0.97 18.58
N GLU A 10 0.38 1.97 19.10
CA GLU A 10 0.05 2.67 20.35
C GLU A 10 -1.17 3.59 20.20
N ALA A 11 -1.32 4.26 19.05
CA ALA A 11 -2.43 5.16 18.80
C ALA A 11 -3.79 4.44 18.73
N SER A 12 -3.81 3.15 18.34
CA SER A 12 -5.01 2.31 18.23
C SER A 12 -6.21 3.05 17.59
N PRO A 13 -6.06 3.54 16.34
CA PRO A 13 -7.08 4.38 15.71
C PRO A 13 -8.41 3.63 15.57
N ARG A 14 -9.52 4.30 15.90
CA ARG A 14 -10.88 3.72 15.88
C ARG A 14 -11.65 4.07 14.61
N SER A 15 -11.07 4.92 13.77
CA SER A 15 -11.63 5.35 12.49
C SER A 15 -10.56 5.39 11.41
N PHE A 16 -10.98 5.40 10.15
CA PHE A 16 -10.04 5.54 9.03
C PHE A 16 -9.41 6.93 8.99
N GLU A 17 -10.14 7.95 9.44
CA GLU A 17 -9.71 9.34 9.55
C GLU A 17 -8.55 9.51 10.53
N GLU A 18 -8.58 8.78 11.65
CA GLU A 18 -7.47 8.71 12.61
C GLU A 18 -6.30 7.86 12.08
N PHE A 19 -6.60 6.78 11.36
CA PHE A 19 -5.60 5.88 10.81
C PHE A 19 -4.78 6.52 9.67
N PHE A 20 -5.43 7.24 8.76
CA PHE A 20 -4.81 7.65 7.50
C PHE A 20 -3.58 8.58 7.65
N PRO A 21 -3.55 9.55 8.58
CA PRO A 21 -2.35 10.35 8.84
C PRO A 21 -1.16 9.50 9.33
N LEU A 22 -1.41 8.53 10.22
CA LEU A 22 -0.38 7.60 10.70
C LEU A 22 0.11 6.70 9.58
N TYR A 23 -0.81 6.23 8.73
CA TYR A 23 -0.48 5.47 7.52
C TYR A 23 0.42 6.27 6.59
N LEU A 24 0.11 7.53 6.29
CA LEU A 24 0.97 8.37 5.44
C LEU A 24 2.34 8.63 6.07
N ALA A 25 2.42 8.77 7.40
CA ALA A 25 3.70 8.89 8.10
C ALA A 25 4.56 7.63 7.94
N MET A 26 3.95 6.45 7.79
CA MET A 26 4.66 5.19 7.48
C MET A 26 5.08 5.07 6.00
N HIS A 27 4.64 5.99 5.14
CA HIS A 27 5.00 6.07 3.72
C HIS A 27 5.64 7.43 3.42
N SER A 28 6.50 7.89 4.33
CA SER A 28 7.12 9.22 4.29
C SER A 28 8.13 9.36 3.15
N HIS A 29 8.77 8.27 2.75
CA HIS A 29 9.76 8.23 1.70
C HIS A 29 9.09 8.10 0.32
N PRO A 30 9.46 8.94 -0.68
CA PRO A 30 8.83 8.93 -2.00
C PRO A 30 8.88 7.58 -2.71
N MET A 31 10.01 6.87 -2.59
CA MET A 31 10.15 5.54 -3.20
C MET A 31 9.14 4.53 -2.65
N THR A 32 8.78 4.59 -1.37
CA THR A 32 7.75 3.73 -0.79
C THR A 32 6.41 3.97 -1.49
N ARG A 33 6.03 5.24 -1.60
CA ARG A 33 4.79 5.63 -2.31
C ARG A 33 4.81 5.22 -3.78
N ILE A 34 5.94 5.36 -4.47
CA ILE A 34 6.12 4.96 -5.88
C ILE A 34 5.97 3.44 -6.04
N PHE A 35 6.57 2.63 -5.17
CA PHE A 35 6.46 1.17 -5.25
C PHE A 35 5.02 0.70 -4.98
N HIS A 36 4.32 1.33 -4.05
CA HIS A 36 2.89 1.12 -3.83
C HIS A 36 2.07 1.50 -5.07
N PHE A 37 2.34 2.67 -5.65
CA PHE A 37 1.71 3.11 -6.89
C PHE A 37 1.90 2.09 -8.03
N ILE A 38 3.13 1.62 -8.26
CA ILE A 38 3.43 0.62 -9.29
C ILE A 38 2.70 -0.70 -8.98
N GLY A 39 2.78 -1.17 -7.73
CA GLY A 39 2.12 -2.42 -7.32
C GLY A 39 0.61 -2.38 -7.48
N THR A 40 -0.02 -1.22 -7.26
CA THR A 40 -1.47 -1.03 -7.42
C THR A 40 -1.85 -0.77 -8.88
N ALA A 41 -1.03 -0.06 -9.65
CA ALA A 41 -1.24 0.13 -11.09
C ALA A 41 -1.15 -1.18 -11.88
N LEU A 42 -0.28 -2.12 -11.47
CA LEU A 42 -0.13 -3.43 -12.11
C LEU A 42 -1.34 -4.36 -11.94
N GLN A 43 -2.27 -4.06 -11.03
CA GLN A 43 -3.49 -4.85 -10.89
C GLN A 43 -4.35 -4.79 -12.16
N LEU A 44 -4.46 -3.60 -12.78
CA LEU A 44 -5.27 -3.40 -13.98
C LEU A 44 -4.81 -4.26 -15.18
N PRO A 45 -3.52 -4.24 -15.61
CA PRO A 45 -3.07 -5.11 -16.69
C PRO A 45 -3.20 -6.59 -16.35
N ILE A 46 -3.04 -7.01 -15.09
CA ILE A 46 -3.29 -8.41 -14.67
C ILE A 46 -4.77 -8.78 -14.89
N ILE A 47 -5.70 -7.92 -14.45
CA ILE A 47 -7.14 -8.14 -14.62
C ILE A 47 -7.50 -8.21 -16.12
N ILE A 48 -6.98 -7.28 -16.93
CA ILE A 48 -7.20 -7.27 -18.39
C ILE A 48 -6.66 -8.56 -19.01
N ALA A 49 -5.46 -9.01 -18.65
CA ALA A 49 -4.88 -10.24 -19.17
C ALA A 49 -5.71 -11.48 -18.79
N CYS A 50 -6.21 -11.56 -17.55
CA CYS A 50 -7.08 -12.65 -17.10
C CYS A 50 -8.41 -12.65 -17.87
N PHE A 51 -8.99 -11.47 -18.10
CA PHE A 51 -10.23 -11.32 -18.86
C PHE A 51 -10.06 -11.76 -20.31
N LEU A 52 -8.99 -11.32 -20.99
CA LEU A 52 -8.72 -11.65 -22.39
C LEU A 52 -8.35 -13.12 -22.61
N SER A 53 -7.67 -13.75 -21.65
CA SER A 53 -7.25 -15.14 -21.74
C SER A 53 -8.29 -16.14 -21.22
N GLY A 54 -9.28 -15.69 -20.45
CA GLY A 54 -10.20 -16.55 -19.70
C GLY A 54 -9.56 -17.29 -18.51
N TRP A 55 -8.27 -17.05 -18.23
CA TRP A 55 -7.52 -17.71 -17.16
C TRP A 55 -7.68 -16.97 -15.84
N TRP A 56 -8.83 -17.15 -15.19
CA TRP A 56 -9.18 -16.45 -13.95
C TRP A 56 -8.27 -16.75 -12.75
N TRP A 57 -7.59 -17.91 -12.75
CA TRP A 57 -6.57 -18.22 -11.74
C TRP A 57 -5.40 -17.23 -11.73
N GLY A 58 -5.16 -16.54 -12.85
CA GLY A 58 -4.17 -15.47 -12.92
C GLY A 58 -4.44 -14.31 -11.96
N LEU A 59 -5.68 -14.11 -11.51
CA LEU A 59 -6.03 -13.09 -10.51
C LEU A 59 -5.32 -13.31 -9.17
N LEU A 60 -4.90 -14.54 -8.86
CA LEU A 60 -4.11 -14.83 -7.67
C LEU A 60 -2.76 -14.09 -7.69
N ALA A 61 -2.25 -13.68 -8.86
CA ALA A 61 -1.02 -12.91 -8.97
C ALA A 61 -1.12 -11.50 -8.34
N ILE A 62 -2.32 -10.93 -8.26
CA ILE A 62 -2.56 -9.57 -7.74
C ILE A 62 -1.98 -9.39 -6.32
N PRO A 63 -2.40 -10.15 -5.30
CA PRO A 63 -1.86 -9.98 -3.96
C PRO A 63 -0.34 -10.21 -3.91
N PHE A 64 0.21 -11.16 -4.67
CA PHE A 64 1.66 -11.39 -4.67
C PHE A 64 2.45 -10.21 -5.23
N VAL A 65 2.02 -9.66 -6.36
CA VAL A 65 2.70 -8.52 -7.00
C VAL A 65 2.54 -7.25 -6.17
N SER A 66 1.29 -6.93 -5.76
CA SER A 66 1.02 -5.70 -5.01
C SER A 66 1.67 -5.73 -3.62
N TYR A 67 1.48 -6.80 -2.83
CA TYR A 67 2.14 -6.89 -1.51
C TYR A 67 3.65 -7.06 -1.61
N GLY A 68 4.15 -7.80 -2.60
CA GLY A 68 5.59 -7.98 -2.80
C GLY A 68 6.30 -6.65 -3.00
N LEU A 69 5.78 -5.79 -3.88
CA LEU A 69 6.34 -4.46 -4.13
C LEU A 69 6.17 -3.51 -2.94
N ALA A 70 4.98 -3.50 -2.32
CA ALA A 70 4.71 -2.69 -1.14
C ALA A 70 5.66 -3.03 0.02
N TRP A 71 5.72 -4.30 0.41
CA TRP A 71 6.56 -4.76 1.52
C TRP A 71 8.05 -4.59 1.25
N PHE A 72 8.50 -4.87 0.02
CA PHE A 72 9.87 -4.59 -0.39
C PHE A 72 10.23 -3.13 -0.09
N SER A 73 9.35 -2.21 -0.46
CA SER A 73 9.60 -0.78 -0.28
C SER A 73 9.63 -0.36 1.19
N HIS A 74 8.73 -0.91 2.02
CA HIS A 74 8.74 -0.70 3.47
C HIS A 74 10.03 -1.18 4.13
N PHE A 75 10.54 -2.36 3.74
CA PHE A 75 11.75 -2.91 4.35
C PHE A 75 13.03 -2.23 3.87
N VAL A 76 13.08 -1.80 2.61
CA VAL A 76 14.29 -1.22 2.00
C VAL A 76 14.40 0.28 2.25
N PHE A 77 13.32 1.05 2.04
CA PHE A 77 13.35 2.51 2.09
C PHE A 77 12.92 3.07 3.44
N GLU A 78 11.73 2.70 3.94
CA GLU A 78 11.26 3.19 5.24
C GLU A 78 11.94 2.51 6.43
N ARG A 79 12.36 1.25 6.22
CA ARG A 79 12.79 0.33 7.28
C ARG A 79 11.74 0.18 8.39
N ASN A 80 10.48 0.17 8.00
CA ASN A 80 9.35 -0.03 8.90
C ASN A 80 8.55 -1.29 8.57
N ARG A 81 7.63 -1.67 9.46
CA ARG A 81 6.73 -2.79 9.23
C ARG A 81 5.47 -2.30 8.50
N PRO A 82 4.96 -3.03 7.50
CA PRO A 82 3.73 -2.64 6.81
C PRO A 82 2.55 -2.49 7.77
N ALA A 83 1.76 -1.43 7.58
CA ALA A 83 0.54 -1.19 8.38
C ALA A 83 -0.48 -2.34 8.29
N THR A 84 -0.39 -3.17 7.24
CA THR A 84 -1.23 -4.36 7.02
C THR A 84 -1.21 -5.32 8.20
N TRP A 85 -0.10 -5.37 8.96
CA TRP A 85 0.01 -6.25 10.14
C TRP A 85 -0.78 -5.74 11.35
N THR A 86 -1.14 -4.45 11.38
CA THR A 86 -1.95 -3.85 12.45
C THR A 86 -3.41 -3.74 12.04
N SER A 87 -3.67 -3.29 10.81
CA SER A 87 -5.03 -3.04 10.34
C SER A 87 -5.10 -3.33 8.83
N PRO A 88 -5.34 -4.59 8.42
CA PRO A 88 -5.26 -4.99 7.03
C PRO A 88 -6.26 -4.25 6.12
N TRP A 89 -7.50 -4.10 6.57
CA TRP A 89 -8.54 -3.39 5.79
C TRP A 89 -8.27 -1.90 5.63
N TYR A 90 -7.85 -1.22 6.69
CA TYR A 90 -7.50 0.21 6.62
C TYR A 90 -6.23 0.45 5.81
N SER A 91 -5.30 -0.51 5.82
CA SER A 91 -4.09 -0.42 4.99
C SER A 91 -4.41 -0.54 3.51
N LEU A 92 -5.32 -1.45 3.13
CA LEU A 92 -5.79 -1.56 1.75
C LEU A 92 -6.50 -0.27 1.30
N LEU A 93 -7.42 0.26 2.13
CA LEU A 93 -8.12 1.51 1.82
C LEU A 93 -7.15 2.71 1.78
N GLY A 94 -6.18 2.74 2.68
CA GLY A 94 -5.12 3.74 2.74
C GLY A 94 -4.28 3.75 1.47
N ASP A 95 -3.95 2.57 0.95
CA ASP A 95 -3.18 2.41 -0.28
C ASP A 95 -3.90 3.02 -1.48
N TYR A 96 -5.16 2.65 -1.72
CA TYR A 96 -5.95 3.24 -2.81
C TYR A 96 -6.15 4.76 -2.63
N LYS A 97 -6.34 5.24 -1.40
CA LYS A 97 -6.45 6.68 -1.14
C LYS A 97 -5.14 7.41 -1.44
N MET A 98 -4.01 6.86 -1.02
CA MET A 98 -2.67 7.41 -1.28
C MET A 98 -2.38 7.43 -2.79
N VAL A 99 -2.58 6.31 -3.49
CA VAL A 99 -2.41 6.22 -4.95
C VAL A 99 -3.33 7.21 -5.66
N GLY A 100 -4.58 7.36 -5.22
CA GLY A 100 -5.51 8.37 -5.75
C GLY A 100 -5.01 9.81 -5.55
N LEU A 101 -4.38 10.12 -4.41
CA LEU A 101 -3.73 11.42 -4.17
C LEU A 101 -2.51 11.61 -5.07
N MET A 102 -1.72 10.56 -5.30
CA MET A 102 -0.60 10.61 -6.25
C MET A 102 -1.09 10.87 -7.68
N LEU A 103 -2.14 10.19 -8.14
CA LEU A 103 -2.74 10.46 -9.45
C LEU A 103 -3.19 11.92 -9.62
N ARG A 104 -3.59 12.58 -8.53
CA ARG A 104 -3.93 14.02 -8.50
C ARG A 104 -2.72 14.95 -8.37
N GLY A 105 -1.50 14.41 -8.33
CA GLY A 105 -0.26 15.19 -8.20
C GLY A 105 0.13 15.53 -6.76
N GLN A 106 -0.56 15.02 -5.73
CA GLN A 106 -0.49 15.56 -4.36
C GLN A 106 0.56 14.87 -3.46
N LEU A 107 1.20 13.78 -3.87
CA LEU A 107 2.12 12.99 -3.02
C LEU A 107 3.33 12.38 -3.75
N TRP A 108 3.77 12.97 -4.86
CA TRP A 108 4.94 12.45 -5.61
C TRP A 108 6.29 12.78 -4.97
N ARG A 109 6.35 13.82 -4.14
CA ARG A 109 7.54 14.30 -3.44
C ARG A 109 7.40 14.06 -1.96
#